data_AF-A0A7S0WIX2-F1
#
_entry.id   AF-A0A7S0WIX2-F1
#
_cell.length_a   1.000
_cell.length_b   1.000
_cell.length_c   1.000
_cell.angle_alpha   90.00
_cell.angle_beta   90.00
_cell.angle_gamma   90.00
#
_symmetry.space_group_name_H-M   'P 1'
#
loop_
_entity.id
_entity.type
_entity.pdbx_description
1 polymer ?
#
loop_
_entity_poly.entity_id
_entity_poly.type
_entity_poly.pdbx_seq_one_letter_code
_entity_poly.pdbx_strand_id
1 'polypeptide(L)'
;MQAYSVAASLAPFAQYLLGSEELEPAHGWNYESLDAFAMDPNISPVALGARIADDFLAQTEARHTNTVTLSLVSLSAFTDFDTKFKSLLATLTAALDAPGEERETLAAKLAE
;
A
#
# COMPACT_ATOMS: atom_id res chain seq x y z
N MET A 1 -2.51 -9.12 4.03
CA MET A 1 -2.20 -9.25 2.58
C MET A 1 -2.31 -7.89 1.89
N GLN A 2 -1.18 -7.32 1.52
CA GLN A 2 -1.04 -6.01 0.88
C GLN A 2 -0.25 -6.20 -0.41
N ALA A 3 -0.93 -6.05 -1.55
CA ALA A 3 -0.31 -6.16 -2.87
C ALA A 3 -0.95 -5.14 -3.81
N TYR A 4 -0.21 -4.74 -4.85
CA TYR A 4 -0.70 -3.79 -5.85
C TYR A 4 -2.05 -4.20 -6.46
N SER A 5 -2.20 -5.47 -6.86
CA SER A 5 -3.45 -5.98 -7.45
C SER A 5 -4.61 -5.97 -6.46
N VAL A 6 -4.35 -6.20 -5.16
CA VAL A 6 -5.34 -6.14 -4.10
C VAL A 6 -5.79 -4.70 -3.88
N ALA A 7 -4.85 -3.75 -3.82
CA ALA A 7 -5.16 -2.32 -3.74
C ALA A 7 -6.00 -1.85 -4.94
N ALA A 8 -5.62 -2.25 -6.16
CA ALA A 8 -6.39 -1.94 -7.37
C ALA A 8 -7.81 -2.54 -7.36
N SER A 9 -7.97 -3.76 -6.84
CA SER A 9 -9.26 -4.43 -6.76
C SER A 9 -10.18 -3.84 -5.68
N LEU A 10 -9.59 -3.33 -4.59
CA LEU A 10 -10.34 -2.79 -3.45
C LEU A 10 -10.55 -1.28 -3.51
N ALA A 11 -9.84 -0.55 -4.37
CA ALA A 11 -9.98 0.91 -4.53
C ALA A 11 -11.43 1.40 -4.70
N PRO A 12 -12.34 0.69 -5.40
CA PRO A 12 -13.74 1.12 -5.51
C PRO A 12 -14.57 0.96 -4.23
N PHE A 13 -14.08 0.20 -3.24
CA PHE A 13 -14.86 -0.26 -2.09
C PHE A 13 -14.36 0.27 -0.74
N ALA A 14 -13.15 0.84 -0.69
CA ALA A 14 -12.54 1.31 0.54
C ALA A 14 -11.72 2.59 0.31
N GLN A 15 -11.56 3.38 1.37
CA GLN A 15 -10.70 4.58 1.34
C GLN A 15 -9.24 4.26 1.71
N TYR A 16 -9.04 3.23 2.52
CA TYR A 16 -7.73 2.79 3.01
C TYR A 16 -7.63 1.27 2.96
N LEU A 17 -6.41 0.77 2.73
CA LEU A 17 -6.05 -0.64 2.84
C LEU A 17 -4.97 -0.77 3.92
N LEU A 18 -5.31 -1.44 5.02
CA LEU A 18 -4.38 -1.81 6.08
C LEU A 18 -4.05 -3.30 5.94
N GLY A 19 -2.76 -3.64 5.85
CA GLY A 19 -2.34 -5.03 5.74
C GLY A 19 -0.82 -5.21 5.70
N SER A 20 -0.40 -6.48 5.67
CA SER A 20 1.00 -6.88 5.53
C SER A 20 1.33 -7.32 4.11
N GLU A 21 2.49 -6.89 3.59
CA GLU A 21 3.06 -7.37 2.33
C GLU A 21 3.60 -8.80 2.50
N GLU A 22 4.28 -9.05 3.63
CA GLU A 22 4.83 -10.35 4.00
C GLU A 22 3.84 -11.20 4.80
N LEU A 23 4.22 -12.46 5.03
CA LEU A 23 3.43 -13.39 5.84
C LEU A 23 3.23 -12.86 7.27
N GLU A 24 1.96 -12.73 7.67
CA GLU A 24 1.60 -12.30 9.01
C GLU A 24 1.88 -13.42 10.04
N PRO A 25 2.27 -13.06 11.28
CA PRO A 25 2.51 -14.05 12.33
C PRO A 25 1.27 -14.88 12.64
N ALA A 26 1.47 -16.14 13.07
CA ALA A 26 0.38 -17.07 13.40
C ALA A 26 -0.52 -16.59 14.55
N HIS A 27 -0.04 -15.68 15.41
CA HIS A 27 -0.82 -15.08 16.49
C HIS A 27 -1.78 -13.97 16.02
N GLY A 28 -1.66 -13.54 14.76
CA GLY A 28 -2.52 -12.50 14.18
C GLY A 28 -2.11 -11.10 14.62
N TRP A 29 -3.10 -10.24 14.86
CA TRP A 29 -2.91 -8.82 15.21
C TRP A 29 -3.28 -8.56 16.67
N ASN A 30 -2.85 -7.41 17.18
CA ASN A 30 -3.31 -6.92 18.47
C ASN A 30 -4.68 -6.23 18.33
N TYR A 31 -5.76 -6.98 18.60
CA TYR A 31 -7.13 -6.46 18.48
C TYR A 31 -7.54 -5.51 19.62
N GLU A 32 -6.76 -5.38 20.70
CA GLU A 32 -7.00 -4.38 21.75
C GLU A 32 -6.88 -2.94 21.21
N SER A 33 -6.19 -2.76 20.10
CA SER A 33 -6.14 -1.48 19.37
C SER A 33 -7.54 -0.93 18.99
N LEU A 34 -8.54 -1.81 18.86
CA LEU A 34 -9.93 -1.43 18.55
C LEU A 34 -10.66 -0.77 19.73
N ASP A 35 -10.14 -0.88 20.95
CA ASP A 35 -10.68 -0.15 22.12
C ASP A 35 -10.57 1.37 21.95
N ALA A 36 -9.77 1.84 20.98
CA ALA A 36 -9.73 3.23 20.56
C ALA A 36 -11.12 3.80 20.24
N PHE A 37 -12.06 2.99 19.72
CA PHE A 37 -13.44 3.43 19.46
C PHE A 37 -14.25 3.69 20.73
N ALA A 38 -13.97 2.95 21.82
CA ALA A 38 -14.63 3.19 23.09
C ALA A 38 -14.18 4.51 23.72
N MET A 39 -12.93 4.91 23.46
CA MET A 39 -12.34 6.16 23.95
C MET A 39 -12.70 7.37 23.08
N ASP A 40 -12.67 7.20 21.75
CA ASP A 40 -13.01 8.22 20.77
C ASP A 40 -13.83 7.60 19.62
N PRO A 41 -15.18 7.68 19.69
CA PRO A 41 -16.04 7.20 18.63
C PRO A 41 -15.86 7.90 17.28
N ASN A 42 -15.18 9.06 17.25
CA ASN A 42 -14.92 9.85 16.05
C ASN A 42 -13.46 9.73 15.58
N ILE A 43 -12.69 8.77 16.10
CA ILE A 43 -11.29 8.57 15.70
C ILE A 43 -11.18 8.47 14.17
N SER A 44 -10.25 9.24 13.60
CA SER A 44 -10.06 9.22 12.15
C SER A 44 -9.52 7.86 11.69
N PRO A 45 -9.84 7.42 10.46
CA PRO A 45 -9.30 6.17 9.91
C PRO A 45 -7.76 6.12 9.90
N VAL A 46 -7.11 7.27 9.67
CA VAL A 46 -5.63 7.37 9.68
C VAL A 46 -5.08 7.16 11.09
N ALA A 47 -5.66 7.83 12.09
CA ALA A 47 -5.23 7.68 13.48
C ALA A 47 -5.45 6.25 13.99
N LEU A 48 -6.59 5.64 13.65
CA LEU A 48 -6.88 4.26 13.99
C LEU A 48 -5.91 3.29 13.29
N GLY A 49 -5.67 3.46 11.98
CA GLY A 49 -4.76 2.59 11.24
C GLY A 49 -3.32 2.68 11.75
N ALA A 50 -2.85 3.89 12.11
CA ALA A 50 -1.56 4.08 12.75
C ALA A 50 -1.48 3.37 14.11
N ARG A 51 -2.50 3.53 14.96
CA ARG A 51 -2.61 2.84 16.24
C ARG A 51 -2.56 1.32 16.09
N ILE A 52 -3.29 0.75 15.12
CA ILE A 52 -3.26 -0.69 14.85
C ILE A 52 -1.85 -1.12 14.42
N ALA A 53 -1.16 -0.33 13.59
CA ALA A 53 0.18 -0.64 13.13
C ALA A 53 1.23 -0.60 14.25
N ASP A 54 1.16 0.41 15.12
CA ASP A 54 2.04 0.53 16.28
C ASP A 54 1.81 -0.62 17.27
N ASP A 55 0.54 -0.94 17.58
CA ASP A 55 0.20 -2.01 18.52
C ASP A 55 0.54 -3.40 17.94
N PHE A 56 0.45 -3.58 16.62
CA PHE A 56 0.91 -4.79 15.93
C PHE A 56 2.43 -4.95 16.07
N LEU A 57 3.21 -3.89 15.81
CA LEU A 57 4.65 -3.92 15.98
C LEU A 57 5.04 -4.25 17.43
N ALA A 58 4.44 -3.57 18.41
CA ALA A 58 4.70 -3.83 19.84
C ALA A 58 4.37 -5.27 20.27
N GLN A 59 3.26 -5.83 19.76
CA GLN A 59 2.90 -7.22 20.01
C GLN A 59 3.96 -8.18 19.45
N THR A 60 4.50 -7.90 18.28
CA THR A 60 5.49 -8.79 17.63
C THR A 60 6.81 -8.83 18.39
N GLU A 61 7.23 -7.71 18.97
CA GLU A 61 8.39 -7.63 19.88
C GLU A 61 8.17 -8.48 21.14
N ALA A 62 6.99 -8.33 21.78
CA ALA A 62 6.63 -9.07 22.99
C ALA A 62 6.48 -10.58 22.75
N ARG A 63 6.08 -10.98 21.54
CA ARG A 63 5.89 -12.39 21.13
C ARG A 63 7.14 -12.99 20.48
N HIS A 64 8.23 -12.23 20.37
CA HIS A 64 9.47 -12.62 19.70
C HIS A 64 9.25 -13.11 18.26
N THR A 65 8.28 -12.52 17.56
CA THR A 65 8.07 -12.75 16.13
C THR A 65 8.78 -11.66 15.34
N ASN A 66 9.95 -12.01 14.79
CA ASN A 66 10.78 -11.07 14.03
C ASN A 66 10.32 -10.96 12.57
N THR A 67 10.71 -9.87 11.91
CA THR A 67 10.48 -9.63 10.47
C THR A 67 9.00 -9.54 10.12
N VAL A 68 8.36 -8.46 10.55
CA VAL A 68 6.96 -8.16 10.22
C VAL A 68 6.86 -6.93 9.33
N THR A 69 5.80 -6.88 8.53
CA THR A 69 5.42 -5.70 7.75
C THR A 69 3.98 -5.35 8.06
N LEU A 70 3.64 -4.08 8.15
CA LEU A 70 2.25 -3.64 8.15
C LEU A 70 2.19 -2.18 7.69
N SER A 71 1.28 -1.87 6.78
CA SER A 71 1.17 -0.52 6.21
C SER A 71 -0.27 -0.09 6.04
N LEU A 72 -0.52 1.21 6.16
CA LEU A 72 -1.79 1.83 5.81
C LEU A 72 -1.65 2.59 4.49
N VAL A 73 -2.35 2.13 3.45
CA VAL A 73 -2.32 2.76 2.12
C VAL A 73 -3.61 3.51 1.87
N SER A 74 -3.51 4.79 1.48
CA SER A 74 -4.65 5.55 0.94
C SER A 74 -4.98 5.07 -0.47
N LEU A 75 -6.20 4.59 -0.67
CA LEU A 75 -6.63 4.03 -1.95
C LEU A 75 -6.95 5.12 -2.99
N SER A 76 -7.31 6.33 -2.56
CA SER A 76 -7.42 7.48 -3.47
C SER A 76 -6.06 7.89 -4.04
N ALA A 77 -5.04 7.99 -3.18
CA ALA A 77 -3.68 8.27 -3.64
C ALA A 77 -3.12 7.12 -4.49
N PHE A 78 -3.48 5.87 -4.17
CA PHE A 78 -3.16 4.71 -4.98
C PHE A 78 -3.75 4.80 -6.39
N THR A 79 -4.99 5.26 -6.57
CA THR A 79 -5.59 5.41 -7.91
C THR A 79 -4.83 6.42 -8.78
N ASP A 80 -4.40 7.53 -8.20
CA ASP A 80 -3.57 8.52 -8.91
C ASP A 80 -2.20 7.93 -9.28
N PHE A 81 -1.58 7.19 -8.35
CA PHE A 81 -0.34 6.46 -8.59
C PHE A 81 -0.51 5.41 -9.70
N ASP A 82 -1.56 4.58 -9.63
CA ASP A 82 -1.87 3.52 -10.59
C ASP A 82 -2.00 4.07 -12.01
N THR A 83 -2.67 5.21 -12.17
CA THR A 83 -2.80 5.89 -13.47
C THR A 83 -1.45 6.31 -14.03
N LYS A 84 -0.61 6.96 -13.21
CA LYS A 84 0.73 7.40 -13.63
C LYS A 84 1.67 6.21 -13.91
N PHE A 85 1.60 5.18 -13.07
CA PHE A 85 2.39 3.97 -13.21
C PHE A 85 2.04 3.23 -14.50
N LYS A 86 0.74 3.09 -14.83
CA LYS A 86 0.29 2.53 -16.12
C LYS A 86 0.76 3.35 -17.31
N SER A 87 0.74 4.69 -17.21
CA SER A 87 1.26 5.57 -18.27
C SER A 87 2.76 5.40 -18.49
N LEU A 88 3.53 5.27 -17.40
CA LEU A 88 4.96 5.00 -17.46
C LEU A 88 5.23 3.65 -18.13
N LEU A 89 4.52 2.59 -17.71
CA LEU A 89 4.65 1.26 -18.30
C LEU A 89 4.30 1.26 -19.78
N ALA A 90 3.23 1.95 -20.19
CA ALA A 90 2.86 2.06 -21.60
C ALA A 90 3.97 2.75 -22.44
N THR A 91 4.61 3.77 -21.89
CA THR A 91 5.73 4.47 -22.54
C THR A 91 6.95 3.55 -22.66
N LEU A 92 7.29 2.80 -21.60
CA LEU A 92 8.38 1.82 -21.61
C LEU A 92 8.13 0.72 -22.63
N THR A 93 6.92 0.16 -22.67
CA THR A 93 6.54 -0.86 -23.65
C THR A 93 6.67 -0.35 -25.08
N ALA A 94 6.15 0.85 -25.36
CA ALA A 94 6.30 1.46 -26.69
C ALA A 94 7.77 1.68 -27.07
N ALA A 95 8.63 2.10 -26.13
CA ALA A 95 10.05 2.30 -26.38
C ALA A 95 10.79 0.99 -26.70
N LEU A 96 10.37 -0.13 -26.11
CA LEU A 96 10.94 -1.45 -26.43
C LEU A 96 10.62 -1.86 -27.87
N ASP A 97 9.41 -1.56 -28.35
CA ASP A 97 8.94 -1.97 -29.67
C ASP A 97 9.32 -1.00 -30.81
N ALA A 98 9.56 0.27 -30.49
CA ALA A 98 9.80 1.33 -31.47
C ALA A 98 11.11 1.16 -32.29
N PRO A 99 11.22 1.68 -33.51
CA PRO A 99 12.49 1.79 -34.24
C PRO A 99 13.34 2.99 -33.78
N GLY A 100 14.62 3.04 -34.16
CA GLY A 100 15.68 3.93 -33.63
C GLY A 100 15.25 5.34 -33.18
N GLU A 101 14.78 6.19 -34.10
CA GLU A 101 14.41 7.58 -33.78
C GLU A 101 13.21 7.70 -32.83
N GLU A 102 12.23 6.81 -32.96
CA GLU A 102 11.06 6.77 -32.08
C GLU A 102 11.43 6.27 -30.68
N ARG A 103 12.37 5.30 -30.57
CA ARG A 103 12.94 4.89 -29.28
C ARG A 103 13.63 6.05 -28.56
N GLU A 104 14.45 6.82 -29.26
CA GLU A 104 15.18 7.96 -28.66
C GLU A 104 14.21 9.03 -28.14
N THR A 105 13.15 9.31 -28.89
CA THR A 105 12.09 10.25 -28.48
C THR A 105 11.36 9.78 -27.23
N LEU A 106 11.01 8.49 -27.15
CA LEU A 106 10.34 7.91 -25.99
C LEU A 106 11.28 7.82 -24.78
N ALA A 107 12.57 7.54 -24.99
CA ALA A 107 13.58 7.55 -23.94
C ALA A 107 13.75 8.95 -23.31
N ALA A 108 13.68 10.01 -24.12
CA ALA A 108 13.73 11.38 -23.61
C ALA A 108 12.52 11.71 -22.71
N LYS A 109 11.31 11.27 -23.08
CA LYS A 109 10.09 11.44 -22.25
C LYS A 109 10.15 10.71 -20.92
N LEU A 110 10.95 9.65 -20.81
CA LEU A 110 11.14 8.89 -19.57
C LEU A 110 12.15 9.56 -18.62
N ALA A 111 12.93 10.53 -19.10
CA ALA A 111 13.96 11.22 -18.33
C ALA A 111 13.48 12.54 -17.69
N GLU A 112 12.26 12.99 -17.99
CA GLU A 112 11.56 14.12 -17.36
C GLU A 112 10.78 13.68 -16.12
#